data_AF-A0A661V646-F1
#
_entry.id   AF-A0A661V646-F1
#
_cell.length_a   1.000
_cell.length_b   1.000
_cell.length_c   1.000
_cell.angle_alpha   90.00
_cell.angle_beta   90.00
_cell.angle_gamma   90.00
#
_symmetry.space_group_name_H-M   'P 1'
#
loop_
_entity.id
_entity.type
_entity.pdbx_description
1 polymer ?
#
loop_
_entity_poly.entity_id
_entity_poly.type
_entity_poly.pdbx_seq_one_letter_code
_entity_poly.pdbx_strand_id
1 'polypeptide(L)'
;AGDYCGVDGIPDSRGVWQRDEGQFDAEELIFGAAGVAPAYWRTMLDDIGLLDEDFGSYCEDVDLAWRAQLAGYRCIYVPRAVVYHKLSATGGGPIASFYVARNTIWTIVKNYPSTLWRKNWPQVLRAQICRGWSALRAWRGVAARATLRGQLAALLGLPRAWRKRRVIQRARRVSDDYIESLLVAQQC
;
A
#
# COMPACT_ATOMS: atom_id res chain seq x y z
N ALA A 1 -1.15 14.04 -2.20
CA ALA A 1 -0.60 14.44 -0.89
C ALA A 1 -0.08 13.23 -0.09
N GLY A 2 0.68 12.33 -0.74
CA GLY A 2 1.10 11.05 -0.13
C GLY A 2 0.04 9.95 -0.20
N ASP A 3 0.26 8.86 0.52
CA ASP A 3 -0.56 7.65 0.52
C ASP A 3 -1.10 7.31 1.91
N TYR A 4 -2.15 6.50 1.94
CA TYR A 4 -2.72 5.92 3.14
C TYR A 4 -3.02 4.43 2.94
N CYS A 5 -3.20 3.71 4.04
CA CYS A 5 -3.67 2.33 4.02
C CYS A 5 -4.95 2.22 4.82
N GLY A 6 -5.96 1.55 4.24
CA GLY A 6 -7.20 1.27 4.94
C GLY A 6 -7.04 0.17 5.99
N VAL A 7 -7.95 0.13 6.96
CA VAL A 7 -8.09 -1.00 7.91
C VAL A 7 -8.37 -2.32 7.19
N ASP A 8 -8.98 -2.26 6.01
CA ASP A 8 -9.21 -3.35 5.07
C ASP A 8 -7.96 -3.77 4.28
N GLY A 9 -6.81 -3.14 4.55
CA GLY A 9 -5.53 -3.45 3.92
C GLY A 9 -5.39 -2.93 2.49
N ILE A 10 -6.34 -2.13 2.01
CA ILE A 10 -6.26 -1.52 0.69
C ILE A 10 -5.44 -0.22 0.78
N PRO A 11 -4.31 -0.12 0.06
CA PRO A 11 -3.61 1.14 -0.06
C PRO A 11 -4.26 2.04 -1.13
N ASP A 12 -4.19 3.34 -0.91
CA ASP A 12 -4.69 4.35 -1.84
C ASP A 12 -3.97 5.69 -1.62
N SER A 13 -4.14 6.62 -2.55
CA SER A 13 -3.41 7.88 -2.57
C SER A 13 -4.25 9.05 -2.05
N ARG A 14 -3.69 9.83 -1.13
CA ARG A 14 -4.36 10.97 -0.51
C ARG A 14 -4.50 12.12 -1.52
N GLY A 15 -5.74 12.57 -1.73
CA GLY A 15 -6.08 13.71 -2.60
C GLY A 15 -6.22 13.38 -4.08
N VAL A 16 -6.07 12.11 -4.48
CA VAL A 16 -6.33 11.71 -5.87
C VAL A 16 -7.83 11.78 -6.15
N TRP A 17 -8.21 12.31 -7.32
CA TRP A 17 -9.59 12.57 -7.73
C TRP A 17 -10.35 13.61 -6.90
N GLN A 18 -9.67 14.31 -6.00
CA GLN A 18 -10.26 15.39 -5.21
C GLN A 18 -9.89 16.73 -5.83
N ARG A 19 -10.83 17.67 -5.81
CA ARG A 19 -10.51 19.07 -6.10
C ARG A 19 -9.75 19.64 -4.92
N ASP A 20 -8.65 20.34 -5.19
CA ASP A 20 -7.92 21.07 -4.16
C ASP A 20 -8.64 22.40 -3.86
N GLU A 21 -9.08 22.53 -2.62
CA GLU A 21 -9.77 23.69 -2.04
C GLU A 21 -9.00 24.21 -0.81
N GLY A 22 -7.72 23.83 -0.68
CA GLY A 22 -6.84 24.20 0.44
C GLY A 22 -6.72 23.13 1.53
N GLN A 23 -7.34 21.96 1.36
CA GLN A 23 -7.29 20.87 2.34
C GLN A 23 -5.90 20.20 2.43
N PHE A 24 -4.98 20.53 1.52
CA PHE A 24 -3.60 20.05 1.53
C PHE A 24 -2.58 21.17 1.76
N ASP A 25 -2.98 22.31 2.33
CA ASP A 25 -2.07 23.45 2.56
C ASP A 25 -1.26 23.33 3.87
N ALA A 26 -1.56 22.34 4.71
CA ALA A 26 -0.89 22.13 5.99
C ALA A 26 0.13 20.97 5.94
N GLU A 27 1.23 21.15 6.67
CA GLU A 27 2.16 20.06 6.97
C GLU A 27 1.47 19.02 7.88
N GLU A 28 1.62 17.74 7.56
CA GLU A 28 0.92 16.66 8.26
C GLU A 28 1.78 15.41 8.33
N LEU A 29 1.60 14.62 9.40
CA LEU A 29 2.11 13.25 9.45
C LEU A 29 1.20 12.32 8.65
N ILE A 30 1.83 11.48 7.83
CA ILE A 30 1.12 10.66 6.85
C ILE A 30 1.61 9.23 6.94
N PHE A 31 0.82 8.30 6.42
CA PHE A 31 1.21 6.89 6.40
C PHE A 31 2.44 6.65 5.52
N GLY A 32 2.49 7.22 4.32
CA GLY A 32 3.62 7.06 3.42
C GLY A 32 3.68 8.11 2.33
N ALA A 33 4.89 8.39 1.83
CA ALA A 33 5.07 9.23 0.66
C ALA A 33 4.73 8.44 -0.61
N ALA A 34 4.07 9.10 -1.56
CA ALA A 34 3.85 8.53 -2.89
C ALA A 34 5.18 8.32 -3.61
N GLY A 35 5.31 7.23 -4.37
CA GLY A 35 6.55 6.85 -5.07
C GLY A 35 7.08 7.82 -6.14
N VAL A 36 6.45 8.98 -6.33
CA VAL A 36 6.80 9.97 -7.36
C VAL A 36 7.97 10.86 -6.97
N ALA A 37 7.92 11.46 -5.78
CA ALA A 37 8.93 12.42 -5.33
C ALA A 37 9.22 12.30 -3.81
N PRO A 38 9.50 11.10 -3.28
CA PRO A 38 9.86 10.97 -1.88
C PRO A 38 11.32 11.38 -1.63
N ALA A 39 11.58 11.94 -0.45
CA ALA A 39 12.93 12.08 0.09
C ALA A 39 13.08 11.18 1.31
N TYR A 40 14.03 10.26 1.27
CA TYR A 40 14.30 9.33 2.36
C TYR A 40 15.66 9.59 2.98
N TRP A 41 15.75 9.42 4.30
CA TRP A 41 17.03 9.40 4.99
C TRP A 41 17.81 8.15 4.57
N ARG A 42 19.08 8.31 4.24
CA ARG A 42 19.98 7.16 3.97
C ARG A 42 19.95 6.17 5.13
N THR A 43 20.03 6.67 6.36
CA THR A 43 20.00 5.85 7.58
C THR A 43 18.71 5.04 7.75
N MET A 44 17.57 5.53 7.23
CA MET A 44 16.32 4.77 7.20
C MET A 44 16.44 3.60 6.22
N LEU A 45 16.96 3.84 5.01
CA LEU A 45 17.11 2.81 3.98
C LEU A 45 18.16 1.76 4.37
N ASP A 46 19.23 2.16 5.04
CA ASP A 46 20.24 1.25 5.59
C ASP A 46 19.64 0.34 6.68
N ASP A 47 18.67 0.85 7.45
CA ASP A 47 18.01 0.11 8.53
C ASP A 47 16.92 -0.86 8.01
N ILE A 48 16.02 -0.39 7.15
CA ILE A 48 14.83 -1.17 6.74
C ILE A 48 14.96 -1.82 5.36
N GLY A 49 16.01 -1.50 4.60
CA GLY A 49 16.23 -1.93 3.23
C GLY A 49 15.49 -1.11 2.16
N LEU A 50 15.88 -1.30 0.91
CA LEU A 50 15.32 -0.63 -0.27
C LEU A 50 13.93 -1.16 -0.66
N LEU A 51 13.42 -0.74 -1.83
CA LEU A 51 12.20 -1.28 -2.43
C LEU A 51 12.33 -2.79 -2.66
N ASP A 52 11.22 -3.51 -2.52
CA ASP A 52 11.19 -4.95 -2.74
C ASP A 52 11.04 -5.27 -4.24
N GLU A 53 12.13 -5.72 -4.87
CA GLU A 53 12.18 -6.05 -6.30
C GLU A 53 11.14 -7.11 -6.73
N ASP A 54 10.63 -7.95 -5.81
CA ASP A 54 9.59 -8.93 -6.12
C ASP A 54 8.30 -8.28 -6.61
N PHE A 55 8.04 -7.03 -6.16
CA PHE A 55 6.85 -6.28 -6.53
C PHE A 55 6.86 -5.90 -8.00
N GLY A 56 8.05 -5.65 -8.58
CA GLY A 56 8.23 -5.20 -9.96
C GLY A 56 7.74 -3.76 -10.18
N SER A 57 6.46 -3.49 -9.91
CA SER A 57 5.83 -2.16 -9.97
C SER A 57 4.51 -2.18 -9.20
N TYR A 58 4.04 -1.01 -8.78
CA TYR A 58 2.87 -0.77 -7.93
C TYR A 58 2.97 -1.36 -6.51
N CYS A 59 2.68 -0.54 -5.50
CA CYS A 59 2.66 -0.87 -4.07
C CYS A 59 4.04 -1.19 -3.44
N GLU A 60 5.14 -1.10 -4.18
CA GLU A 60 6.50 -1.21 -3.63
C GLU A 60 6.83 -0.05 -2.67
N ASP A 61 6.33 1.14 -2.99
CA ASP A 61 6.39 2.35 -2.17
C ASP A 61 5.54 2.20 -0.90
N VAL A 62 4.32 1.66 -1.04
CA VAL A 62 3.43 1.34 0.08
C VAL A 62 4.07 0.30 1.01
N ASP A 63 4.75 -0.73 0.46
CA ASP A 63 5.49 -1.71 1.27
C ASP A 63 6.65 -1.06 2.04
N LEU A 64 7.40 -0.15 1.40
CA LEU A 64 8.45 0.61 2.05
C LEU A 64 7.90 1.52 3.17
N ALA A 65 6.77 2.19 2.91
CA ALA A 65 6.07 3.00 3.91
C ALA A 65 5.66 2.15 5.13
N TRP A 66 5.06 0.99 4.89
CA TRP A 66 4.73 0.03 5.96
C TRP A 66 5.95 -0.34 6.80
N ARG A 67 7.08 -0.70 6.15
CA ARG A 67 8.32 -1.05 6.85
C ARG A 67 8.88 0.13 7.64
N ALA A 68 8.81 1.34 7.10
CA ALA A 68 9.25 2.56 7.77
C ALA A 68 8.42 2.84 9.03
N GLN A 69 7.09 2.77 8.92
CA GLN A 69 6.17 2.96 10.05
C GLN A 69 6.38 1.90 11.13
N LEU A 70 6.52 0.63 10.75
CA LEU A 70 6.80 -0.47 11.69
C LEU A 70 8.14 -0.29 12.41
N ALA A 71 9.14 0.28 11.74
CA ALA A 71 10.45 0.58 12.29
C ALA A 71 10.50 1.86 13.14
N GLY A 72 9.40 2.62 13.22
CA GLY A 72 9.27 3.84 14.02
C GLY A 72 9.63 5.13 13.28
N TYR A 73 9.90 5.07 11.97
CA TYR A 73 10.07 6.26 11.16
C TYR A 73 8.73 6.90 10.83
N ARG A 74 8.73 8.22 10.74
CA ARG A 74 7.56 9.02 10.40
C ARG A 74 7.71 9.60 9.01
N CYS A 75 6.59 9.73 8.31
CA CYS A 75 6.52 10.42 7.03
C CYS A 75 5.79 11.75 7.22
N ILE A 76 6.39 12.83 6.72
CA ILE A 76 5.83 14.19 6.77
C ILE A 76 5.48 14.59 5.35
N TYR A 77 4.25 15.06 5.14
CA TYR A 77 3.85 15.74 3.91
C TYR A 77 4.21 17.23 4.00
N VAL A 78 4.99 17.72 3.04
CA VAL A 78 5.43 19.13 3.00
C VAL A 78 4.76 19.82 1.82
N PRO A 79 3.70 20.62 2.03
CA PRO A 79 2.90 21.20 0.95
C PRO A 79 3.67 22.21 0.09
N ARG A 80 4.73 22.80 0.65
CA ARG A 80 5.61 23.75 -0.04
C ARG A 80 6.57 23.09 -1.04
N ALA A 81 6.75 21.77 -0.98
CA ALA A 81 7.63 21.02 -1.89
C ALA A 81 6.80 20.41 -3.03
N VAL A 82 6.61 21.18 -4.10
CA VAL A 82 5.71 20.81 -5.20
C VAL A 82 6.48 20.20 -6.37
N VAL A 83 6.04 19.02 -6.82
CA VAL A 83 6.51 18.36 -8.05
C VAL A 83 5.30 18.02 -8.92
N TYR A 84 5.32 18.47 -10.18
CA TYR A 84 4.28 18.15 -11.14
C TYR A 84 4.56 16.82 -11.83
N HIS A 85 3.62 15.88 -11.71
CA HIS A 85 3.73 14.55 -12.31
C HIS A 85 2.52 14.25 -13.19
N LYS A 86 2.79 13.77 -14.41
CA LYS A 86 1.75 13.33 -15.34
C LYS A 86 1.32 11.91 -14.98
N LEU A 87 0.20 11.81 -14.26
CA LEU A 87 -0.35 10.53 -13.81
C LEU A 87 -0.60 9.57 -15.00
N SER A 88 -0.21 8.30 -14.83
CA SER A 88 -0.43 7.23 -15.81
C SER A 88 0.17 7.48 -17.20
N ALA A 89 1.24 8.28 -17.28
CA ALA A 89 1.94 8.51 -18.55
C ALA A 89 2.59 7.24 -19.12
N THR A 90 3.12 6.37 -18.26
CA THR A 90 3.87 5.16 -18.62
C THR A 90 3.31 3.88 -17.99
N GLY A 91 2.17 3.98 -17.30
CA GLY A 91 1.54 2.88 -16.56
C GLY A 91 0.02 2.91 -16.66
N GLY A 92 -0.65 1.92 -16.07
CA GLY A 92 -2.10 1.78 -16.07
C GLY A 92 -2.58 0.54 -16.82
N GLY A 93 -3.88 0.52 -17.10
CA GLY A 93 -4.52 -0.57 -17.84
C GLY A 93 -4.33 -1.95 -17.19
N PRO A 94 -4.30 -3.03 -17.99
CA PRO A 94 -4.22 -4.40 -17.47
C PRO A 94 -2.96 -4.69 -16.66
N ILE A 95 -1.83 -4.05 -16.97
CA ILE A 95 -0.58 -4.26 -16.22
C ILE A 95 -0.74 -3.76 -14.79
N ALA A 96 -1.24 -2.53 -14.62
CA ALA A 96 -1.54 -1.98 -13.29
C ALA A 96 -2.57 -2.84 -12.55
N SER A 97 -3.65 -3.27 -13.22
CA SER A 97 -4.68 -4.13 -12.62
C SER A 97 -4.10 -5.45 -12.09
N PHE A 98 -3.16 -6.07 -12.83
CA PHE A 98 -2.48 -7.27 -12.38
C PHE A 98 -1.59 -7.01 -11.16
N TYR A 99 -0.68 -6.03 -11.25
CA TYR A 99 0.30 -5.78 -10.20
C TYR A 99 -0.34 -5.23 -8.93
N VAL A 100 -1.28 -4.28 -9.01
CA VAL A 100 -2.00 -3.77 -7.84
C VAL A 100 -2.76 -4.89 -7.14
N ALA A 101 -3.48 -5.73 -7.88
CA ALA A 101 -4.23 -6.85 -7.30
C ALA A 101 -3.31 -7.86 -6.60
N ARG A 102 -2.15 -8.16 -7.21
CA ARG A 102 -1.17 -9.09 -6.64
C ARG A 102 -0.49 -8.49 -5.40
N ASN A 103 0.07 -7.30 -5.58
CA ASN A 103 0.97 -6.68 -4.62
C ASN A 103 0.23 -6.15 -3.39
N THR A 104 -1.06 -5.77 -3.50
CA THR A 104 -1.90 -5.44 -2.33
C THR A 104 -1.91 -6.61 -1.32
N ILE A 105 -2.14 -7.84 -1.80
CA ILE A 105 -2.16 -9.03 -0.94
C ILE A 105 -0.78 -9.28 -0.31
N TRP A 106 0.29 -9.12 -1.09
CA TRP A 106 1.66 -9.26 -0.56
C TRP A 106 2.01 -8.21 0.48
N THR A 107 1.62 -6.95 0.28
CA THR A 107 1.81 -5.88 1.27
C THR A 107 1.10 -6.22 2.58
N ILE A 108 -0.16 -6.67 2.53
CA ILE A 108 -0.91 -7.11 3.71
C ILE A 108 -0.16 -8.25 4.42
N VAL A 109 0.19 -9.29 3.68
CA VAL A 109 0.84 -10.49 4.23
C VAL A 109 2.20 -10.17 4.84
N LYS A 110 2.99 -9.29 4.22
CA LYS A 110 4.31 -8.91 4.73
C LYS A 110 4.22 -8.04 5.98
N ASN A 111 3.32 -7.06 5.99
CA ASN A 111 3.44 -5.91 6.89
C ASN A 111 2.35 -5.81 7.96
N TYR A 112 1.14 -6.29 7.69
CA TYR A 112 0.01 -6.08 8.60
C TYR A 112 0.21 -6.86 9.91
N PRO A 113 0.30 -6.23 11.11
CA PRO A 113 0.55 -6.94 12.37
C PRO A 113 -0.45 -8.07 12.65
N SER A 114 0.01 -9.19 13.22
CA SER A 114 -0.82 -10.39 13.40
C SER A 114 -2.02 -10.18 14.33
N THR A 115 -1.87 -9.33 15.34
CA THR A 115 -2.90 -8.90 16.30
C THR A 115 -3.97 -8.05 15.62
N LEU A 116 -3.57 -7.01 14.88
CA LEU A 116 -4.49 -6.20 14.08
C LEU A 116 -5.15 -7.02 12.97
N TRP A 117 -4.43 -7.96 12.35
CA TRP A 117 -5.01 -8.89 11.39
C TRP A 117 -6.14 -9.70 12.03
N ARG A 118 -5.96 -10.26 13.23
CA ARG A 118 -7.03 -11.00 13.94
C ARG A 118 -8.27 -10.14 14.20
N LYS A 119 -8.11 -8.83 14.38
CA LYS A 119 -9.21 -7.87 14.53
C LYS A 119 -9.89 -7.55 13.20
N ASN A 120 -9.11 -7.31 12.14
CA ASN A 120 -9.59 -6.71 10.89
C ASN A 120 -9.71 -7.69 9.70
N TRP A 121 -9.32 -8.96 9.85
CA TRP A 121 -9.33 -9.93 8.75
C TRP A 121 -10.69 -10.07 8.03
N PRO A 122 -11.88 -9.92 8.66
CA PRO A 122 -13.13 -10.00 7.92
C PRO A 122 -13.27 -8.86 6.92
N GLN A 123 -12.83 -7.65 7.29
CA GLN A 123 -12.87 -6.47 6.42
C GLN A 123 -11.87 -6.63 5.27
N VAL A 124 -10.64 -7.07 5.59
CA VAL A 124 -9.60 -7.33 4.58
C VAL A 124 -10.05 -8.40 3.59
N LEU A 125 -10.59 -9.52 4.09
CA LEU A 125 -11.06 -10.61 3.25
C LEU A 125 -12.25 -10.16 2.38
N ARG A 126 -13.21 -9.44 2.96
CA ARG A 126 -14.34 -8.87 2.22
C ARG A 126 -13.86 -7.95 1.11
N ALA A 127 -12.91 -7.06 1.36
CA ALA A 127 -12.36 -6.16 0.34
C ALA A 127 -11.73 -6.93 -0.82
N GLN A 128 -10.92 -7.96 -0.53
CA GLN A 128 -10.30 -8.79 -1.57
C GLN A 128 -11.33 -9.63 -2.36
N ILE A 129 -12.34 -10.18 -1.69
CA ILE A 129 -13.43 -10.92 -2.33
C ILE A 129 -14.27 -9.99 -3.20
N CYS A 130 -14.67 -8.82 -2.70
CA CYS A 130 -15.44 -7.83 -3.45
C CYS A 130 -14.68 -7.37 -4.70
N ARG A 131 -13.37 -7.13 -4.59
CA ARG A 131 -12.51 -6.82 -5.75
C ARG A 131 -12.52 -7.94 -6.78
N GLY A 132 -12.34 -9.19 -6.34
CA GLY A 132 -12.37 -10.35 -7.23
C GLY A 132 -13.75 -10.58 -7.87
N TRP A 133 -14.82 -10.44 -7.09
CA TRP A 133 -16.20 -10.59 -7.56
C TRP A 133 -16.58 -9.53 -8.58
N SER A 134 -16.22 -8.26 -8.34
CA SER A 134 -16.42 -7.18 -9.30
C SER A 134 -15.65 -7.43 -10.60
N ALA A 135 -14.41 -7.91 -10.50
CA ALA A 135 -13.62 -8.31 -11.66
C ALA A 135 -14.24 -9.51 -12.41
N LEU A 136 -14.81 -10.48 -11.69
CA LEU A 136 -15.49 -11.63 -12.30
C LEU A 136 -16.77 -11.20 -13.03
N ARG A 137 -17.56 -10.29 -12.45
CA ARG A 137 -18.72 -9.69 -13.13
C ARG A 137 -18.32 -8.91 -14.38
N ALA A 138 -17.16 -8.25 -14.36
CA ALA A 138 -16.60 -7.52 -15.48
C ALA A 138 -15.65 -8.37 -16.37
N TRP A 139 -15.73 -9.71 -16.32
CA TRP A 139 -14.74 -10.63 -16.94
C TRP A 139 -14.46 -10.40 -18.43
N ARG A 140 -15.39 -9.80 -19.18
CA ARG A 140 -15.19 -9.46 -20.60
C ARG A 140 -14.08 -8.40 -20.78
N GLY A 141 -13.78 -7.58 -19.78
CA GLY A 141 -12.71 -6.59 -19.80
C GLY A 141 -11.31 -7.19 -19.57
N VAL A 142 -10.32 -6.74 -20.33
CA VAL A 142 -8.92 -7.20 -20.20
C VAL A 142 -8.34 -6.86 -18.82
N ALA A 143 -8.64 -5.67 -18.30
CA ALA A 143 -8.22 -5.25 -16.96
C ALA A 143 -8.81 -6.13 -15.85
N ALA A 144 -10.08 -6.53 -15.97
CA ALA A 144 -10.74 -7.39 -15.00
C ALA A 144 -10.10 -8.79 -14.93
N ARG A 145 -9.80 -9.39 -16.10
CA ARG A 145 -9.05 -10.65 -16.17
C ARG A 145 -7.65 -10.51 -15.58
N ALA A 146 -7.00 -9.37 -15.79
CA ALA A 146 -5.70 -9.09 -15.22
C ALA A 146 -5.74 -8.98 -13.69
N THR A 147 -6.75 -8.34 -13.12
CA THR A 147 -7.01 -8.32 -11.66
C THR A 147 -7.13 -9.73 -11.09
N LEU A 148 -7.94 -10.59 -11.71
CA LEU A 148 -8.14 -11.98 -11.24
C LEU A 148 -6.87 -12.82 -11.34
N ARG A 149 -6.13 -12.68 -12.46
CA ARG A 149 -4.79 -13.27 -12.59
C ARG A 149 -3.82 -12.76 -11.52
N GLY A 150 -3.89 -11.48 -11.18
CA GLY A 150 -3.07 -10.87 -10.13
C GLY A 150 -3.38 -11.47 -8.75
N GLN A 151 -4.66 -11.62 -8.40
CA GLN A 151 -5.06 -12.27 -7.15
C GLN A 151 -4.61 -13.74 -7.11
N LEU A 152 -4.78 -14.50 -8.20
CA LEU A 152 -4.27 -15.86 -8.27
C LEU A 152 -2.74 -15.92 -8.11
N ALA A 153 -2.01 -15.05 -8.81
CA ALA A 153 -0.56 -14.96 -8.69
C ALA A 153 -0.12 -14.58 -7.26
N ALA A 154 -0.89 -13.76 -6.55
CA ALA A 154 -0.61 -13.44 -5.17
C ALA A 154 -0.71 -14.67 -4.28
N LEU A 155 -1.78 -15.46 -4.42
CA LEU A 155 -2.00 -16.69 -3.67
C LEU A 155 -0.87 -17.70 -3.91
N LEU A 156 -0.46 -17.89 -5.17
CA LEU A 156 0.68 -18.75 -5.53
C LEU A 156 2.01 -18.25 -4.95
N GLY A 157 2.17 -16.93 -4.83
CA GLY A 157 3.36 -16.29 -4.26
C GLY A 157 3.36 -16.13 -2.74
N LEU A 158 2.30 -16.53 -2.03
CA LEU A 158 2.19 -16.34 -0.58
C LEU A 158 3.39 -16.84 0.23
N PRO A 159 3.98 -18.02 -0.05
CA PRO A 159 5.14 -18.49 0.70
C PRO A 159 6.33 -17.52 0.62
N ARG A 160 6.52 -16.83 -0.52
CA ARG A 160 7.59 -15.84 -0.71
C ARG A 160 7.35 -14.60 0.14
N ALA A 161 6.13 -14.04 0.09
CA ALA A 161 5.74 -12.90 0.93
C ALA A 161 5.80 -13.25 2.43
N TRP A 162 5.35 -14.45 2.81
CA TRP A 162 5.36 -14.91 4.20
C TRP A 162 6.76 -15.09 4.78
N ARG A 163 7.74 -15.53 3.98
CA ARG A 163 9.14 -15.59 4.42
C ARG A 163 9.67 -14.22 4.83
N LYS A 164 9.34 -13.18 4.06
CA LYS A 164 9.76 -11.79 4.32
C LYS A 164 9.07 -11.18 5.54
N ARG A 165 7.81 -11.57 5.80
CA ARG A 165 7.05 -11.16 7.00
C ARG A 165 7.84 -11.36 8.29
N ARG A 166 8.54 -12.50 8.44
CA ARG A 166 9.28 -12.81 9.67
C ARG A 166 10.36 -11.79 9.99
N VAL A 167 11.06 -11.29 8.98
CA VAL A 167 12.11 -10.28 9.15
C VAL A 167 11.47 -8.94 9.53
N ILE A 168 10.46 -8.53 8.76
CA ILE A 168 9.75 -7.25 8.95
C ILE A 168 9.12 -7.16 10.34
N GLN A 169 8.37 -8.19 10.76
CA GLN A 169 7.68 -8.18 12.05
C GLN A 169 8.63 -8.29 13.25
N ARG A 170 9.83 -8.86 13.07
CA ARG A 170 10.88 -8.89 14.11
C ARG A 170 11.61 -7.56 14.27
N ALA A 171 11.76 -6.81 13.17
CA ALA A 171 12.39 -5.50 13.18
C ALA A 171 11.45 -4.37 13.66
N ARG A 172 10.19 -4.69 13.93
CA ARG A 172 9.17 -3.75 14.37
C ARG A 172 9.50 -3.14 15.74
N ARG A 173 9.33 -1.82 15.86
CA ARG A 173 9.65 -1.01 17.07
C ARG A 173 8.47 -0.23 17.65
N VAL A 174 7.30 -0.31 17.03
CA VAL A 174 6.10 0.46 17.41
C VAL A 174 4.96 -0.44 17.90
N SER A 175 4.05 0.11 18.71
CA SER A 175 2.87 -0.59 19.24
C SER A 175 1.79 -0.86 18.17
N ASP A 176 0.83 -1.73 18.48
CA ASP A 176 -0.31 -1.98 17.58
C ASP A 176 -1.21 -0.75 17.49
N ASP A 177 -1.42 -0.08 18.62
CA ASP A 177 -2.24 1.14 18.70
C ASP A 177 -1.69 2.26 17.80
N TYR A 178 -0.36 2.40 17.73
CA TYR A 178 0.26 3.37 16.83
C TYR A 178 -0.05 3.04 15.37
N ILE A 179 0.15 1.78 14.95
CA ILE A 179 -0.13 1.37 13.57
C ILE A 179 -1.61 1.52 13.26
N GLU A 180 -2.50 1.11 14.18
CA GLU A 180 -3.94 1.24 14.01
C GLU A 180 -4.37 2.70 13.88
N SER A 181 -3.75 3.63 14.61
CA SER A 181 -4.05 5.07 14.49
C SER A 181 -3.71 5.66 13.12
N LEU A 182 -2.84 4.99 12.34
CA LEU A 182 -2.48 5.40 10.98
C LEU A 182 -3.39 4.80 9.90
N LEU A 183 -4.18 3.77 10.24
CA LEU A 183 -5.06 3.10 9.28
C LEU A 183 -6.39 3.84 9.15
N VAL A 184 -6.76 4.15 7.91
CA VAL A 184 -8.02 4.85 7.64
C VAL A 184 -9.17 3.86 7.68
N ALA A 185 -10.21 4.17 8.47
CA ALA A 185 -11.48 3.48 8.35
C ALA A 185 -12.13 3.90 7.03
N GLN A 186 -12.19 3.00 6.04
CA GLN A 186 -12.94 3.30 4.82
C GLN A 186 -14.43 3.38 5.15
N GLN A 187 -15.06 4.51 4.84
CA GLN A 187 -16.51 4.59 4.71
C GLN A 187 -16.86 3.91 3.38
N CYS A 188 -17.54 2.75 3.44
CA CYS A 188 -18.12 2.13 2.26
C CYS A 188 -19.14 3.04 1.59
#